data_AF-A0A968XQW7-F1
#
_entry.id   AF-A0A968XQW7-F1
#
_cell.length_a   1.000
_cell.length_b   1.000
_cell.length_c   1.000
_cell.angle_alpha   90.00
_cell.angle_beta   90.00
_cell.angle_gamma   90.00
#
_symmetry.space_group_name_H-M   'P 1'
#
loop_
_entity.id
_entity.type
_entity.pdbx_description
1 polymer ?
#
loop_
_entity_poly.entity_id
_entity_poly.type
_entity_poly.pdbx_seq_one_letter_code
_entity_poly.pdbx_strand_id
1 'polypeptide(L)'
;MKPAEELFRLGDDRTELRNLAGDPAQAEQLAAMRRAFDAELARMKQNAMPGRAYEVFPALFARDVPWERKAPLLTRLPSPTAAGEGEGGAKKKNRKDR
;
A
#
# COMPACT_ATOMS: atom_id res chain seq x y z
N MET A 1 12.86 -10.32 -8.01
CA MET A 1 12.68 -11.09 -6.75
C MET A 1 11.38 -11.88 -6.86
N LYS A 2 11.31 -13.11 -6.34
CA LYS A 2 10.04 -13.85 -6.21
C LYS A 2 9.28 -13.30 -4.99
N PRO A 3 8.03 -12.84 -5.12
CA PRO A 3 7.26 -12.37 -3.98
C PRO A 3 7.10 -13.48 -2.93
N ALA A 4 7.27 -13.13 -1.65
CA ALA A 4 6.83 -13.99 -0.57
C ALA A 4 5.31 -13.80 -0.43
N GLU A 5 4.55 -14.88 -0.62
CA GLU A 5 3.09 -14.85 -0.57
C GLU A 5 2.59 -15.78 0.52
N GLU A 6 1.44 -15.41 1.08
CA GLU A 6 0.74 -16.19 2.09
C GLU A 6 -0.71 -16.38 1.66
N LEU A 7 -1.23 -17.60 1.84
CA LEU A 7 -2.62 -17.94 1.56
C LEU A 7 -3.17 -18.73 2.74
N PHE A 8 -4.24 -18.25 3.35
CA PHE A 8 -4.86 -18.89 4.51
C PHE A 8 -6.32 -19.21 4.21
N ARG A 9 -6.82 -20.29 4.83
CA ARG A 9 -8.23 -20.65 4.76
C ARG A 9 -8.88 -20.38 6.11
N LEU A 10 -9.49 -19.21 6.24
CA LEU A 10 -10.02 -18.71 7.51
C LEU A 10 -11.10 -19.61 8.14
N GLY A 11 -11.85 -20.37 7.33
CA GLY A 11 -12.85 -21.32 7.84
C GLY A 11 -12.25 -22.46 8.66
N ASP A 12 -11.06 -22.92 8.28
CA ASP A 12 -10.36 -24.06 8.90
C ASP A 12 -9.17 -23.60 9.77
N ASP A 13 -8.65 -22.41 9.51
CA ASP A 13 -7.47 -21.82 10.14
C ASP A 13 -7.71 -20.33 10.42
N ARG A 14 -8.45 -20.07 11.50
CA ARG A 14 -8.79 -18.70 11.96
C ARG A 14 -7.59 -17.92 12.47
N THR A 15 -6.50 -18.61 12.79
CA THR A 15 -5.28 -18.03 13.36
C THR A 15 -4.19 -17.82 12.31
N GLU A 16 -4.45 -18.16 11.05
CA GLU A 16 -3.54 -17.97 9.92
C GLU A 16 -2.15 -18.58 10.16
N LEU A 17 -2.11 -19.76 10.80
CA LEU A 17 -0.85 -20.42 11.15
C LEU A 17 -0.33 -21.34 10.04
N ARG A 18 -1.19 -21.72 9.08
CA ARG A 18 -0.85 -22.63 7.99
C ARG A 18 -0.88 -21.90 6.65
N ASN A 19 0.28 -21.42 6.22
CA ASN A 19 0.44 -20.83 4.89
C ASN A 19 0.32 -21.91 3.80
N LEU A 20 -0.65 -21.73 2.90
CA LEU A 20 -0.95 -22.61 1.77
C LEU A 20 -0.41 -22.11 0.42
N ALA A 21 0.30 -20.99 0.36
CA ALA A 21 0.75 -20.40 -0.91
C ALA A 21 1.70 -21.30 -1.72
N GLY A 22 2.40 -22.23 -1.04
CA GLY A 22 3.26 -23.23 -1.66
C GLY A 22 2.57 -24.54 -2.04
N ASP A 23 1.31 -24.75 -1.65
CA ASP A 23 0.56 -25.98 -1.90
C ASP A 23 0.05 -26.02 -3.36
N PRO A 24 0.48 -26.99 -4.19
CA PRO A 24 0.00 -27.12 -5.56
C PRO A 24 -1.52 -27.28 -5.65
N ALA A 25 -2.16 -27.88 -4.64
CA ALA A 25 -3.62 -28.04 -4.60
C ALA A 25 -4.36 -26.70 -4.42
N GLN A 26 -3.68 -25.64 -4.00
CA GLN A 26 -4.24 -24.29 -3.86
C GLN A 26 -3.79 -23.34 -4.98
N ALA A 27 -3.11 -23.83 -6.03
CA ALA A 27 -2.56 -22.98 -7.09
C ALA A 27 -3.61 -22.13 -7.81
N GLU A 28 -4.79 -22.70 -8.09
CA GLU A 28 -5.89 -21.97 -8.73
C GLU A 28 -6.47 -20.88 -7.84
N GLN A 29 -6.64 -21.18 -6.54
CA GLN A 29 -7.13 -20.21 -5.56
C GLN A 29 -6.13 -19.07 -5.38
N LEU A 30 -4.83 -19.37 -5.30
CA LEU A 30 -3.78 -18.37 -5.24
C LEU A 30 -3.79 -17.48 -6.50
N ALA A 31 -3.95 -18.08 -7.68
CA ALA A 31 -4.08 -17.33 -8.93
C ALA A 31 -5.33 -16.42 -8.93
N ALA A 32 -6.45 -16.88 -8.38
CA ALA A 32 -7.66 -16.07 -8.25
C ALA A 32 -7.45 -14.87 -7.32
N MET A 33 -6.82 -15.07 -6.16
CA MET A 33 -6.50 -13.99 -5.22
C MET A 33 -5.54 -12.95 -5.82
N ARG A 34 -4.53 -13.41 -6.55
CA ARG A 34 -3.61 -12.53 -7.30
C ARG A 34 -4.34 -11.66 -8.32
N ARG A 35 -5.29 -12.24 -9.08
CA ARG A 35 -6.11 -11.47 -10.04
C ARG A 35 -6.96 -10.41 -9.35
N ALA A 36 -7.60 -10.77 -8.23
CA ALA A 36 -8.39 -9.82 -7.46
C ALA A 36 -7.54 -8.66 -6.91
N PHE A 37 -6.36 -8.99 -6.38
CA PHE A 37 -5.39 -8.01 -5.89
C PHE A 37 -4.93 -7.05 -7.01
N ASP A 38 -4.52 -7.58 -8.16
CA ASP A 38 -4.05 -6.77 -9.29
C ASP A 38 -5.15 -5.84 -9.83
N ALA A 39 -6.40 -6.33 -9.86
CA ALA A 39 -7.55 -5.53 -10.28
C ALA A 39 -7.81 -4.34 -9.33
N GLU A 40 -7.71 -4.56 -8.02
CA GLU A 40 -7.88 -3.47 -7.04
C GLU A 40 -6.72 -2.49 -7.10
N LEU A 41 -5.49 -2.96 -7.30
CA LEU A 41 -4.34 -2.10 -7.47
C LEU A 41 -4.47 -1.18 -8.69
N ALA A 42 -5.03 -1.69 -9.79
CA ALA A 42 -5.34 -0.90 -10.98
C ALA A 42 -6.40 0.18 -10.68
N ARG A 43 -7.47 -0.17 -9.94
CA ARG A 43 -8.47 0.80 -9.45
C ARG A 43 -7.84 1.86 -8.55
N MET A 44 -6.97 1.46 -7.63
CA MET A 44 -6.27 2.38 -6.73
C MET A 44 -5.47 3.41 -7.52
N LYS A 45 -4.78 2.99 -8.58
CA LYS A 45 -4.04 3.89 -9.47
C LYS A 45 -4.94 4.88 -10.21
N GLN A 46 -6.14 4.47 -10.63
CA GLN A 46 -7.10 5.35 -11.30
C GLN A 46 -7.74 6.37 -10.35
N ASN A 47 -7.96 5.97 -9.10
CA ASN A 47 -8.63 6.79 -8.09
C ASN A 47 -7.65 7.63 -7.24
N ALA A 48 -6.34 7.45 -7.42
CA ALA A 48 -5.33 8.22 -6.70
C ALA A 48 -5.46 9.70 -7.06
N MET A 49 -5.71 10.54 -6.05
CA MET A 49 -5.79 11.99 -6.24
C MET A 49 -4.41 12.58 -6.49
N PRO A 50 -4.18 13.31 -7.61
CA PRO A 50 -2.93 14.00 -7.88
C PRO A 50 -2.57 15.05 -6.80
N GLY A 51 -1.28 15.25 -6.57
CA GLY A 51 -0.72 16.10 -5.53
C GLY A 51 -0.75 15.50 -4.11
N ARG A 52 -1.10 14.23 -3.90
CA ARG A 52 -1.18 13.63 -2.56
C ARG A 52 -0.14 12.54 -2.35
N ALA A 53 0.30 12.39 -1.10
CA ALA A 53 1.24 11.34 -0.71
C ALA A 53 0.74 9.92 -1.02
N TYR A 54 -0.58 9.71 -1.17
CA TYR A 54 -1.17 8.40 -1.43
C TYR A 54 -0.94 7.88 -2.87
N GLU A 55 -0.47 8.71 -3.79
CA GLU A 55 -0.17 8.31 -5.18
C GLU A 55 0.93 7.24 -5.29
N VAL A 56 1.79 7.13 -4.27
CA VAL A 56 2.89 6.16 -4.30
C VAL A 56 2.44 4.75 -3.93
N PHE A 57 1.29 4.59 -3.27
CA PHE A 57 0.84 3.30 -2.75
C PHE A 57 0.60 2.24 -3.83
N PRO A 58 -0.01 2.54 -5.00
CA PRO A 58 -0.10 1.57 -6.08
C PRO A 58 1.26 0.97 -6.48
N ALA A 59 2.32 1.79 -6.51
CA ALA A 59 3.67 1.30 -6.83
C ALA A 59 4.32 0.54 -5.67
N LEU A 60 4.05 0.94 -4.42
CA LEU A 60 4.54 0.21 -3.23
C LEU A 60 3.92 -1.19 -3.11
N PHE A 61 2.63 -1.33 -3.42
CA PHE A 61 1.91 -2.60 -3.30
C PHE A 61 2.04 -3.49 -4.54
N ALA A 62 2.52 -2.98 -5.68
CA ALA A 62 2.75 -3.77 -6.88
C ALA A 62 3.71 -4.94 -6.63
N ARG A 63 3.23 -6.17 -6.79
CA ARG A 63 3.97 -7.41 -6.48
C ARG A 63 5.12 -7.71 -7.45
N ASP A 64 5.10 -7.11 -8.64
CA ASP A 64 6.08 -7.25 -9.70
C ASP A 64 7.19 -6.19 -9.66
N VAL A 65 7.05 -5.17 -8.81
CA VAL A 65 8.05 -4.11 -8.65
C VAL A 65 9.12 -4.53 -7.63
N PRO A 66 10.41 -4.56 -8.00
CA PRO A 66 11.50 -4.87 -7.07
C PRO A 66 11.61 -3.86 -5.92
N TRP A 67 12.13 -4.30 -4.77
CA TRP A 67 12.24 -3.46 -3.57
C TRP A 67 13.07 -2.19 -3.81
N GLU A 68 14.11 -2.28 -4.64
CA GLU A 68 15.01 -1.17 -4.99
C GLU A 68 14.26 -0.02 -5.67
N ARG A 69 13.14 -0.32 -6.35
CA ARG A 69 12.25 0.68 -6.94
C ARG A 69 11.22 1.22 -5.95
N LYS A 70 10.89 0.45 -4.90
CA LYS A 70 9.91 0.81 -3.86
C LYS A 70 10.51 1.65 -2.75
N ALA A 71 11.71 1.30 -2.28
CA ALA A 71 12.34 1.93 -1.12
C ALA A 71 12.42 3.47 -1.20
N PRO A 72 12.76 4.09 -2.35
CA PRO A 72 12.79 5.54 -2.47
C PRO A 72 11.41 6.22 -2.38
N LEU A 73 10.31 5.47 -2.56
CA LEU A 73 8.96 6.01 -2.46
C LEU A 73 8.51 6.22 -1.01
N LEU A 74 9.10 5.50 -0.06
CA LEU A 74 8.77 5.61 1.37
C LEU A 74 9.16 6.97 1.96
N THR A 75 10.17 7.64 1.40
CA THR A 75 10.58 8.99 1.84
C THR A 75 9.56 10.08 1.46
N ARG A 76 8.63 9.76 0.54
CA ARG A 76 7.54 10.66 0.12
C ARG A 76 6.30 10.52 0.99
N LEU A 77 6.25 9.52 1.87
CA LEU A 77 5.15 9.34 2.80
C LEU A 77 5.31 10.29 3.99
N PRO A 78 4.22 10.93 4.45
CA PRO A 78 4.26 11.73 5.66
C PRO A 78 4.66 10.84 6.84
N SER A 79 5.48 11.40 7.75
CA SER A 79 5.76 10.76 9.04
C SER A 79 4.43 10.50 9.77
N PRO A 80 4.28 9.37 10.51
CA PRO A 80 3.11 9.12 11.35
C PRO A 80 2.81 10.27 12.32
N THR A 81 3.84 11.04 12.70
CA THR A 81 3.71 12.21 13.57
C THR A 81 3.13 13.45 12.89
N ALA A 82 3.11 13.50 11.55
CA ALA A 82 2.58 14.64 10.78
C ALA A 82 1.10 14.49 10.40
N ALA A 83 0.51 13.30 10.58
CA ALA A 83 -0.89 13.03 10.25
C ALA A 83 -1.89 13.47 11.34
N GLY A 84 -1.40 14.08 12.43
CA GLY A 84 -2.19 14.49 13.60
C GLY A 84 -2.44 15.99 13.75
N GLU A 85 -1.96 16.85 12.85
CA GLU A 85 -2.27 18.28 12.90
C GLU A 85 -3.24 18.63 11.77
N GLY A 86 -4.52 18.66 12.13
CA GLY A 86 -5.59 19.17 11.29
C GLY A 86 -5.29 20.61 10.84
N GLU A 87 -5.86 20.97 9.69
CA GLU A 87 -5.85 22.30 9.09
C GLU A 87 -6.23 23.40 10.10
N GLY A 88 -5.24 23.96 10.78
CA GLY A 88 -5.34 25.19 11.55
C GLY A 88 -4.54 26.28 10.85
N GLY A 89 -5.06 26.80 9.73
CA GLY A 89 -4.44 27.91 9.02
C GLY A 89 -4.36 29.18 9.87
N ALA A 90 -3.22 29.43 10.51
CA ALA A 90 -2.91 30.72 11.13
C ALA A 90 -1.88 31.48 10.29
N LYS A 91 -2.36 32.26 9.31
CA LYS A 91 -1.58 33.33 8.66
C LYS A 91 -1.09 34.32 9.72
N LYS A 92 0.19 34.25 10.13
CA LYS A 92 0.84 35.39 10.80
C LYS A 92 1.23 36.43 9.76
N LYS A 93 0.40 37.47 9.66
CA LYS A 93 0.72 38.73 8.95
C LYS A 93 1.93 39.37 9.62
N ASN A 94 3.04 39.49 8.90
CA ASN A 94 4.10 40.42 9.26
C ASN A 94 3.56 41.85 9.07
N ARG A 95 3.33 42.57 10.18
CA ARG A 95 3.18 44.02 10.14
C ARG A 95 4.52 44.63 10.50
N LYS A 96 5.20 45.13 9.47
CA LYS A 96 6.37 45.99 9.54
C LYS A 96 5.85 47.42 9.67
N ASP A 97 6.06 48.06 10.81
CA ASP A 97 5.97 49.52 10.96
C ASP A 97 7.09 49.88 11.96
N ARG A 98 8.20 50.45 11.49
CA ARG A 98 8.48 51.89 11.28
C ARG A 98 8.85 52.61 12.57
#